data_AF-A0A447RVT7-F1
#
_entry.id   AF-A0A447RVT7-F1
#
_cell.length_a   1.000
_cell.length_b   1.000
_cell.length_c   1.000
_cell.angle_alpha   90.00
_cell.angle_beta   90.00
_cell.angle_gamma   90.00
#
_symmetry.space_group_name_H-M   'P 1'
#
loop_
_entity.id
_entity.type
_entity.pdbx_description
1 polymer ?
#
loop_
_entity_poly.entity_id
_entity_poly.type
_entity_poly.pdbx_seq_one_letter_code
_entity_poly.pdbx_strand_id
1 'polypeptide(L)'
;MPFYDPRDNRPLKLPMIFPGSPAVTQQQAAAIVASWFGSKAGWRGQQFPVYFNELPDRNAIVFATNDKRPDFLRDHPPVKAPTIEMIDNPNDPYVKLLVIFGRDDNDLLLAAKGIAQGNILFRGSSVTVDGIKTLQPRQPYDAPNWVRTDRSVTFAELKTYEQQLQSSGLVPDAITVALNLPPDLYLLRANGIDMDLKYRYTMPPVKDSSRMDISLNDQFLQSFSLKQLPGREQTDPAPAGAAGAAGRQIGGHHPRAASWGG
;
A
#
# COMPACT_ATOMS: atom_id res chain seq x y z
N MET A 1 1.83 4.70 -15.75
CA MET A 1 2.94 5.66 -15.62
C MET A 1 4.18 4.88 -15.22
N PRO A 2 5.38 5.18 -15.76
CA PRO A 2 6.56 4.33 -15.61
C PRO A 2 7.20 4.35 -14.20
N PHE A 3 6.64 5.11 -13.26
CA PHE A 3 7.18 5.30 -11.90
C PHE A 3 6.58 4.37 -10.84
N TYR A 4 5.50 3.66 -11.18
CA TYR A 4 4.89 2.63 -10.33
C TYR A 4 4.10 1.67 -11.22
N ASP A 5 4.41 0.38 -11.12
CA ASP A 5 3.65 -0.70 -11.75
C ASP A 5 2.98 -1.56 -10.66
N PRO A 6 1.63 -1.57 -10.57
CA PRO A 6 0.93 -2.40 -9.58
C PRO A 6 1.13 -3.91 -9.79
N ARG A 7 1.64 -4.33 -10.95
CA ARG A 7 1.91 -5.74 -11.27
C ARG A 7 3.35 -6.16 -10.93
N ASP A 8 4.25 -5.21 -10.64
CA ASP A 8 5.61 -5.52 -10.21
C ASP A 8 5.61 -5.85 -8.70
N ASN A 9 6.17 -7.01 -8.35
CA ASN A 9 6.23 -7.50 -6.97
C ASN A 9 7.54 -7.12 -6.24
N ARG A 10 8.45 -6.37 -6.88
CA ARG A 10 9.70 -5.93 -6.27
C ARG A 10 9.51 -4.67 -5.40
N PRO A 11 10.44 -4.40 -4.46
CA PRO A 11 10.44 -3.14 -3.71
C PRO A 11 10.52 -1.92 -4.64
N LEU A 12 9.76 -0.87 -4.33
CA LEU A 12 9.79 0.37 -5.11
C LEU A 12 11.10 1.12 -4.82
N LYS A 13 12.01 1.18 -5.81
CA LYS A 13 13.23 2.01 -5.73
C LYS A 13 13.11 3.19 -6.68
N LEU A 14 12.85 4.37 -6.12
CA LEU A 14 12.55 5.59 -6.89
C LEU A 14 13.49 6.73 -6.47
N PRO A 15 14.61 6.94 -7.18
CA PRO A 15 15.54 8.02 -6.88
C PRO A 15 14.90 9.41 -6.91
N MET A 16 15.35 10.28 -6.01
CA MET A 16 14.98 11.68 -5.91
C MET A 16 16.20 12.56 -6.16
N ILE A 17 16.12 13.41 -7.17
CA ILE A 17 17.24 14.23 -7.66
C ILE A 17 16.98 15.69 -7.30
N PHE A 18 17.96 16.32 -6.67
CA PHE A 18 17.96 17.75 -6.37
C PHE A 18 19.15 18.44 -7.04
N PRO A 19 19.09 19.75 -7.33
CA PRO A 19 20.23 20.52 -7.84
C PRO A 19 21.43 20.56 -6.87
N GLY A 20 21.17 20.37 -5.58
CA GLY A 20 22.15 20.41 -4.50
C GLY A 20 21.45 20.10 -3.17
N SER A 21 22.04 20.52 -2.05
CA SER A 21 21.42 20.32 -0.73
C SER A 21 20.04 21.01 -0.66
N PRO A 22 18.95 20.25 -0.44
CA PRO A 22 17.60 20.79 -0.53
C PRO A 22 17.25 21.64 0.67
N ALA A 23 16.57 22.77 0.41
CA ALA A 23 15.95 23.58 1.45
C ALA A 23 14.76 22.84 2.10
N VAL A 24 14.30 23.31 3.25
CA VAL A 24 13.18 22.70 4.01
C VAL A 24 11.93 22.52 3.16
N THR A 25 11.60 23.50 2.34
CA THR A 25 10.47 23.48 1.40
C THR A 25 10.59 22.37 0.35
N GLN A 26 11.79 22.17 -0.19
CA GLN A 26 12.09 21.11 -1.16
C GLN A 26 12.07 19.72 -0.52
N GLN A 27 12.58 19.60 0.71
CA GLN A 27 12.47 18.39 1.51
C GLN A 27 11.01 18.03 1.80
N GLN A 28 10.17 19.03 2.11
CA GLN A 28 8.74 18.83 2.30
C GLN A 28 8.04 18.37 1.02
N ALA A 29 8.35 18.99 -0.12
CA ALA A 29 7.83 18.57 -1.42
C ALA A 29 8.20 17.11 -1.71
N ALA A 30 9.45 16.72 -1.46
CA ALA A 30 9.91 15.35 -1.61
C ALA A 30 9.24 14.38 -0.64
N ALA A 31 9.03 14.76 0.62
CA ALA A 31 8.32 13.95 1.60
C ALA A 31 6.87 13.69 1.20
N ILE A 32 6.18 14.68 0.62
CA ILE A 32 4.80 14.53 0.11
C ILE A 32 4.77 13.50 -1.03
N VAL A 33 5.70 13.63 -1.98
CA VAL A 33 5.80 12.72 -3.13
C VAL A 33 6.19 11.31 -2.68
N ALA A 34 7.17 11.19 -1.79
CA ALA A 34 7.57 9.92 -1.18
C ALA A 34 6.40 9.25 -0.46
N SER A 35 5.62 10.02 0.29
CA SER A 35 4.44 9.50 1.01
C SER A 35 3.37 8.99 0.05
N TRP A 36 3.14 9.71 -1.05
CA TRP A 36 2.19 9.28 -2.07
C TRP A 36 2.65 7.98 -2.74
N PHE A 37 3.88 7.92 -3.24
CA PHE A 37 4.43 6.70 -3.85
C PHE A 37 4.53 5.54 -2.85
N GLY A 38 4.85 5.85 -1.59
CA GLY A 38 4.91 4.84 -0.55
C GLY A 38 3.54 4.25 -0.21
N SER A 39 2.50 5.07 -0.23
CA SER A 39 1.11 4.58 -0.10
C SER A 39 0.71 3.64 -1.22
N LYS A 40 1.35 3.73 -2.39
CA LYS A 40 1.14 2.81 -3.52
C LYS A 40 2.01 1.54 -3.41
N ALA A 41 3.24 1.64 -2.93
CA ALA A 41 4.14 0.49 -2.78
C ALA A 41 3.64 -0.56 -1.76
N GLY A 42 2.93 -0.12 -0.72
CA GLY A 42 2.32 -1.01 0.27
C GLY A 42 3.38 -1.85 1.02
N TRP A 43 3.12 -3.16 1.14
CA TRP A 43 3.95 -4.09 1.92
C TRP A 43 5.30 -4.46 1.27
N ARG A 44 5.52 -4.15 -0.01
CA ARG A 44 6.69 -4.59 -0.80
C ARG A 44 8.00 -3.91 -0.38
N GLY A 45 7.92 -2.88 0.47
CA GLY A 45 9.05 -2.04 0.82
C GLY A 45 9.32 -0.95 -0.23
N GLN A 46 9.95 0.13 0.22
CA GLN A 46 10.20 1.32 -0.59
C GLN A 46 11.54 1.95 -0.24
N GLN A 47 12.25 2.44 -1.25
CA GLN A 47 13.50 3.17 -1.12
C GLN A 47 13.42 4.40 -2.01
N PHE A 48 13.78 5.56 -1.45
CA PHE A 48 13.89 6.81 -2.17
C PHE A 48 15.34 7.34 -2.06
N PRO A 49 16.30 6.75 -2.79
CA PRO A 49 17.68 7.23 -2.77
C PRO A 49 17.75 8.69 -3.21
N VAL A 50 18.57 9.50 -2.54
CA VAL A 50 18.74 10.92 -2.87
C VAL A 50 20.02 11.10 -3.69
N TYR A 51 19.90 11.82 -4.81
CA TYR A 51 21.01 12.21 -5.67
C TYR A 51 21.08 13.73 -5.76
N PHE A 52 22.30 14.25 -5.87
CA PHE A 52 22.56 15.67 -6.07
C PHE A 52 23.19 15.86 -7.43
N ASN A 53 22.45 16.53 -8.32
CA ASN A 53 22.93 16.89 -9.65
C ASN A 53 23.46 15.71 -10.49
N GLU A 54 22.94 14.51 -10.24
CA GLU A 54 23.40 13.27 -10.87
C GLU A 54 22.20 12.49 -11.42
N LEU A 55 22.39 11.91 -12.61
CA LEU A 55 21.39 11.11 -13.30
C LEU A 55 21.53 9.62 -12.94
N PRO A 56 20.50 8.98 -12.38
CA PRO A 56 20.52 7.55 -12.11
C PRO A 56 20.27 6.72 -13.37
N ASP A 57 20.51 5.42 -13.26
CA ASP A 57 20.30 4.39 -14.29
C ASP A 57 18.84 3.93 -14.43
N ARG A 58 17.88 4.67 -13.87
CA ARG A 58 16.48 4.26 -13.73
C ARG A 58 15.54 5.44 -13.58
N ASN A 59 14.25 5.17 -13.71
CA ASN A 59 13.21 6.19 -13.59
C ASN A 59 13.34 6.92 -12.24
N ALA A 60 13.27 8.24 -12.27
CA ALA A 60 13.56 9.08 -11.12
C ALA A 60 12.66 10.31 -11.06
N ILE A 61 12.61 10.95 -9.90
CA ILE A 61 11.89 12.19 -9.66
C ILE A 61 12.92 13.31 -9.53
N VAL A 62 12.73 14.41 -10.26
CA VAL A 62 13.59 15.58 -10.23
C VAL A 62 12.85 16.73 -9.59
N PHE A 63 13.46 17.39 -8.61
CA PHE A 63 12.93 18.61 -8.00
C PHE A 63 13.71 19.81 -8.53
N ALA A 64 13.03 20.76 -9.16
CA ALA A 64 13.64 21.93 -9.77
C ALA A 64 12.80 23.20 -9.61
N THR A 65 13.47 24.34 -9.51
CA THR A 65 12.88 25.66 -9.67
C THR A 65 13.60 26.42 -10.78
N ASN A 66 13.02 27.53 -11.28
CA ASN A 66 13.64 28.31 -12.36
C ASN A 66 15.07 28.74 -12.01
N ASP A 67 15.30 29.07 -10.73
CA ASP A 67 16.59 29.52 -10.22
C ASP A 67 17.50 28.39 -9.74
N LYS A 68 16.93 27.21 -9.39
CA LYS A 68 17.67 26.08 -8.82
C LYS A 68 17.25 24.79 -9.51
N ARG A 69 18.05 24.37 -10.49
CA ARG A 69 17.81 23.15 -11.27
C ARG A 69 19.12 22.40 -11.53
N PRO A 70 19.08 21.06 -11.60
CA PRO A 70 20.24 20.27 -11.98
C PRO A 70 20.81 20.71 -13.34
N ASP A 71 22.09 20.46 -13.56
CA ASP A 71 22.84 20.88 -14.76
C ASP A 71 22.21 20.32 -16.04
N PHE A 72 21.68 19.10 -16.00
CA PHE A 72 20.99 18.50 -17.14
C PHE A 72 19.65 19.19 -17.49
N LEU A 73 19.13 20.07 -16.62
CA LEU A 73 17.98 20.95 -16.87
C LEU A 73 18.39 22.41 -17.06
N ARG A 74 19.70 22.73 -17.13
CA ARG A 74 20.18 24.12 -17.17
C ARG A 74 19.62 24.93 -18.33
N ASP A 75 19.37 24.29 -19.47
CA ASP A 75 18.85 24.97 -20.66
C ASP A 75 17.32 24.75 -20.84
N HIS A 76 16.68 24.11 -19.85
CA HIS A 76 15.24 23.90 -19.89
C HIS A 76 14.49 25.24 -19.81
N PRO A 77 13.41 25.45 -20.57
CA PRO A 77 12.62 26.68 -20.45
C PRO A 77 12.10 26.88 -19.02
N PRO A 78 12.06 28.13 -18.51
CA PRO A 78 11.48 28.43 -17.22
C PRO A 78 9.97 28.19 -17.25
N VAL A 79 9.43 27.66 -16.16
CA VAL A 79 7.99 27.47 -16.00
C VAL A 79 7.33 28.75 -15.47
N LYS A 80 6.07 28.96 -15.85
CA LYS A 80 5.26 30.12 -15.42
C LYS A 80 4.25 29.79 -14.32
N ALA A 81 4.14 28.51 -13.97
CA ALA A 81 3.21 27.97 -13.00
C ALA A 81 3.82 26.67 -12.41
N PRO A 82 3.22 26.11 -11.35
CA PRO A 82 3.54 24.77 -10.87
C PRO A 82 3.32 23.72 -11.95
N THR A 83 4.36 23.03 -12.36
CA THR A 83 4.32 22.11 -13.50
C THR A 83 4.93 20.76 -13.13
N ILE A 84 4.32 19.69 -13.64
CA ILE A 84 4.83 18.34 -13.58
C ILE A 84 5.09 17.90 -15.01
N GLU A 85 6.33 17.50 -15.31
CA GLU A 85 6.75 17.14 -16.65
C GLU A 85 7.41 15.77 -16.65
N MET A 86 7.23 15.04 -17.74
CA MET A 86 7.90 13.78 -17.99
C MET A 86 8.86 14.00 -19.15
N ILE A 87 10.15 13.86 -18.86
CA ILE A 87 11.21 13.99 -19.86
C ILE A 87 12.02 12.69 -19.94
N ASP A 88 12.79 12.58 -21.00
CA ASP A 88 13.73 11.48 -21.18
C ASP A 88 15.00 11.76 -20.39
N ASN A 89 15.60 10.73 -19.82
CA ASN A 89 16.93 10.84 -19.26
C ASN A 89 17.91 11.10 -20.43
N PRO A 90 18.71 12.19 -20.38
CA PRO A 90 19.63 12.54 -21.46
C PRO A 90 20.63 11.44 -21.82
N ASN A 91 20.96 10.57 -20.86
CA ASN A 91 21.90 9.46 -21.07
C ASN A 91 21.21 8.20 -21.61
N ASP A 92 19.89 8.05 -21.39
CA ASP A 92 19.12 6.87 -21.82
C ASP A 92 17.63 7.23 -22.02
N PRO A 93 17.12 7.30 -23.26
CA PRO A 93 15.73 7.67 -23.53
C PRO A 93 14.69 6.63 -23.05
N TYR A 94 15.10 5.42 -22.69
CA TYR A 94 14.22 4.41 -22.09
C TYR A 94 13.98 4.68 -20.60
N VAL A 95 14.82 5.49 -19.97
CA VAL A 95 14.67 5.94 -18.60
C VAL A 95 13.92 7.28 -18.59
N LYS A 96 12.83 7.37 -17.82
CA LYS A 96 12.00 8.57 -17.72
C LYS A 96 12.26 9.32 -16.41
N LEU A 97 12.30 10.64 -16.50
CA LEU A 97 12.42 11.54 -15.36
C LEU A 97 11.09 12.28 -15.16
N LEU A 98 10.54 12.20 -13.95
CA LEU A 98 9.39 13.01 -13.54
C LEU A 98 9.91 14.30 -12.91
N VAL A 99 9.87 15.40 -13.67
CA VAL A 99 10.29 16.71 -13.19
C VAL A 99 9.13 17.38 -12.48
N ILE A 100 9.32 17.69 -11.21
CA ILE A 100 8.45 18.54 -10.41
C ILE A 100 9.08 19.92 -10.44
N PHE A 101 8.42 20.84 -11.15
CA PHE A 101 8.98 22.13 -11.51
C PHE A 101 8.11 23.27 -10.97
N GLY A 102 8.73 24.27 -10.35
CA GLY A 102 8.05 25.50 -9.94
C GLY A 102 8.80 26.75 -10.38
N ARG A 103 8.12 27.91 -10.39
CA ARG A 103 8.83 29.19 -10.48
C ARG A 103 9.79 29.36 -9.30
N ASP A 104 9.33 28.98 -8.11
CA ASP A 104 10.03 29.01 -6.85
C ASP A 104 9.70 27.76 -6.00
N ASP A 105 10.18 27.73 -4.76
CA ASP A 105 9.96 26.61 -3.85
C ASP A 105 8.48 26.44 -3.43
N ASN A 106 7.66 27.50 -3.47
CA ASN A 106 6.23 27.42 -3.15
C ASN A 106 5.45 26.75 -4.27
N ASP A 107 5.76 27.13 -5.51
CA ASP A 107 5.19 26.49 -6.70
C ASP A 107 5.62 25.02 -6.78
N LEU A 108 6.88 24.71 -6.47
CA LEU A 108 7.38 23.33 -6.37
C LEU A 108 6.55 22.50 -5.36
N LEU A 109 6.29 23.07 -4.18
CA LEU A 109 5.45 22.44 -3.17
C LEU A 109 4.01 22.24 -3.65
N LEU A 110 3.46 23.19 -4.42
CA LEU A 110 2.15 23.07 -5.02
C LEU A 110 2.09 21.94 -6.06
N ALA A 111 3.12 21.83 -6.91
CA ALA A 111 3.25 20.76 -7.89
C ALA A 111 3.33 19.38 -7.19
N ALA A 112 4.14 19.26 -6.13
CA ALA A 112 4.25 18.05 -5.32
C ALA A 112 2.92 17.64 -4.66
N LYS A 113 2.16 18.60 -4.13
CA LYS A 113 0.82 18.33 -3.59
C LYS A 113 -0.15 17.91 -4.69
N GLY A 114 -0.06 18.49 -5.89
CA GLY A 114 -0.83 18.07 -7.07
C GLY A 114 -0.66 16.59 -7.38
N ILE A 115 0.56 16.05 -7.20
CA ILE A 115 0.83 14.60 -7.33
C ILE A 115 0.04 13.79 -6.30
N ALA A 116 0.12 14.19 -5.04
CA ALA A 116 -0.53 13.49 -3.94
C ALA A 116 -2.07 13.54 -3.98
N GLN A 117 -2.66 14.43 -4.76
CA GLN A 117 -4.11 14.46 -4.97
C GLN A 117 -4.60 13.44 -6.01
N GLY A 118 -3.69 12.76 -6.72
CA GLY A 118 -4.05 11.67 -7.63
C GLY A 118 -4.73 12.10 -8.94
N ASN A 119 -4.84 13.40 -9.21
CA ASN A 119 -5.53 13.97 -10.38
C ASN A 119 -4.59 14.40 -11.51
N ILE A 120 -3.37 13.86 -11.61
CA ILE A 120 -2.45 14.22 -12.69
C ILE A 120 -2.89 13.54 -13.99
N LEU A 121 -3.68 14.25 -14.79
CA LEU A 121 -3.98 13.86 -16.16
C LEU A 121 -2.94 14.47 -17.09
N PHE A 122 -1.95 13.67 -17.49
CA PHE A 122 -0.99 14.06 -18.52
C PHE A 122 -1.68 14.34 -19.85
N ARG A 123 -1.72 15.61 -20.24
CA ARG A 123 -2.07 16.04 -21.59
C ARG A 123 -0.77 16.21 -22.39
N GLY A 124 -0.19 15.09 -22.82
CA GLY A 124 1.14 15.06 -23.43
C GLY A 124 2.24 14.75 -22.41
N SER A 125 3.41 15.37 -22.53
CA SER A 125 4.55 15.19 -21.61
C SER A 125 4.50 16.10 -20.38
N SER A 126 3.58 17.06 -20.28
CA SER A 126 3.50 18.00 -19.16
C SER A 126 2.08 18.24 -18.65
N VAL A 127 1.98 18.67 -17.40
CA VAL A 127 0.75 19.06 -16.71
C VAL A 127 1.03 20.25 -15.81
N THR A 128 0.26 21.32 -15.98
CA THR A 128 0.22 22.43 -15.02
C THR A 128 -0.77 22.10 -13.91
N VAL A 129 -0.40 22.33 -12.66
CA VAL A 129 -1.28 22.11 -11.51
C VAL A 129 -2.17 23.34 -11.31
N ASP A 130 -3.35 23.30 -11.92
CA ASP A 130 -4.40 24.30 -11.73
C ASP A 130 -5.10 24.06 -10.41
N GLY A 131 -4.86 24.94 -9.41
CA GLY A 131 -5.64 25.04 -8.18
C GLY A 131 -5.80 23.73 -7.39
N ILE A 132 -5.01 23.56 -6.33
CA ILE A 132 -5.23 22.46 -5.37
C ILE A 132 -6.62 22.61 -4.76
N LYS A 133 -7.54 21.70 -5.09
CA LYS A 133 -8.81 21.60 -4.36
C LYS A 133 -8.46 21.29 -2.92
N THR A 134 -8.92 22.12 -1.98
CA THR A 134 -8.75 21.84 -0.55
C THR A 134 -9.34 20.46 -0.28
N LEU A 135 -8.48 19.51 0.09
CA LEU A 135 -8.92 18.17 0.46
C LEU A 135 -9.91 18.32 1.61
N GLN A 136 -11.04 17.61 1.53
CA GLN A 136 -11.95 17.58 2.67
C GLN A 136 -11.18 17.10 3.91
N PRO A 137 -11.48 17.65 5.11
CA PRO A 137 -10.87 17.17 6.34
C PRO A 137 -10.95 15.65 6.42
N ARG A 138 -9.83 15.02 6.79
CA ARG A 138 -9.79 13.57 6.96
C ARG A 138 -10.84 13.14 7.98
N GLN A 139 -11.51 12.03 7.69
CA GLN A 139 -12.40 11.39 8.63
C GLN A 139 -11.59 10.45 9.54
N PRO A 140 -12.00 10.23 10.79
CA PRO A 140 -11.41 9.17 11.60
C PRO A 140 -11.40 7.84 10.84
N TYR A 141 -10.27 7.13 10.88
CA TYR A 141 -10.07 5.82 10.24
C TYR A 141 -10.15 5.79 8.70
N ASP A 142 -9.96 6.94 8.04
CA ASP A 142 -9.95 7.05 6.58
C ASP A 142 -8.61 6.69 5.91
N ALA A 143 -7.64 6.22 6.68
CA ALA A 143 -6.34 5.84 6.17
C ALA A 143 -6.43 4.61 5.26
N PRO A 144 -5.82 4.63 4.05
CA PRO A 144 -6.03 3.60 3.04
C PRO A 144 -5.53 2.20 3.42
N ASN A 145 -4.63 2.10 4.40
CA ASN A 145 -4.07 0.83 4.85
C ASN A 145 -4.85 0.18 5.99
N TRP A 146 -5.90 0.84 6.52
CA TRP A 146 -6.70 0.30 7.61
C TRP A 146 -8.01 -0.27 7.08
N VAL A 147 -8.43 -1.38 7.68
CA VAL A 147 -9.75 -1.94 7.45
C VAL A 147 -10.77 -0.94 8.00
N ARG A 148 -11.71 -0.54 7.14
CA ARG A 148 -12.80 0.34 7.53
C ARG A 148 -13.67 -0.32 8.59
N THR A 149 -13.97 0.42 9.66
CA THR A 149 -14.81 -0.05 10.77
C THR A 149 -16.24 0.48 10.69
N ASP A 150 -16.53 1.38 9.75
CA ASP A 150 -17.83 2.03 9.56
C ASP A 150 -18.77 1.27 8.61
N ARG A 151 -18.27 0.21 7.95
CA ARG A 151 -19.03 -0.65 7.03
C ARG A 151 -18.44 -2.05 6.94
N SER A 152 -19.20 -2.99 6.39
CA SER A 152 -18.67 -4.29 5.96
C SER A 152 -17.61 -4.12 4.87
N VAL A 153 -16.50 -4.85 5.00
CA VAL A 153 -15.38 -4.86 4.04
C VAL A 153 -15.31 -6.23 3.38
N THR A 154 -15.21 -6.26 2.05
CA THR A 154 -15.10 -7.52 1.31
C THR A 154 -13.66 -8.04 1.28
N PHE A 155 -13.45 -9.36 1.19
CA PHE A 155 -12.11 -9.93 0.98
C PHE A 155 -11.43 -9.40 -0.29
N ALA A 156 -12.21 -9.06 -1.31
CA ALA A 156 -11.71 -8.47 -2.54
C ALA A 156 -11.08 -7.08 -2.34
N GLU A 157 -11.51 -6.33 -1.32
CA GLU A 157 -10.90 -5.04 -0.93
C GLU A 157 -9.59 -5.24 -0.16
N LEU A 158 -9.38 -6.42 0.44
CA LEU A 158 -8.20 -6.74 1.24
C LEU A 158 -7.09 -7.45 0.45
N LYS A 159 -7.36 -7.80 -0.81
CA LYS A 159 -6.37 -8.47 -1.66
C LYS A 159 -5.22 -7.52 -1.99
N THR A 160 -4.01 -8.05 -1.95
CA THR A 160 -2.77 -7.37 -2.33
C THR A 160 -2.33 -7.72 -3.75
N TYR A 161 -2.82 -8.84 -4.30
CA TYR A 161 -2.64 -9.25 -5.69
C TYR A 161 -3.89 -9.96 -6.24
N GLU A 162 -4.02 -10.01 -7.57
CA GLU A 162 -5.25 -10.40 -8.26
C GLU A 162 -5.72 -11.82 -7.92
N GLN A 163 -4.78 -12.75 -7.76
CA GLN A 163 -5.02 -14.18 -7.56
C GLN A 163 -4.91 -14.61 -6.08
N GLN A 164 -4.94 -13.68 -5.13
CA GLN A 164 -4.71 -14.01 -3.72
C GLN A 164 -5.83 -14.86 -3.11
N LEU A 165 -7.07 -14.69 -3.55
CA LEU A 165 -8.25 -15.36 -2.98
C LEU A 165 -8.56 -16.70 -3.66
N GLN A 166 -7.56 -17.34 -4.27
CA GLN A 166 -7.68 -18.63 -4.94
C GLN A 166 -6.45 -19.48 -4.66
N SER A 167 -6.67 -20.78 -4.51
CA SER A 167 -5.62 -21.78 -4.34
C SER A 167 -6.00 -23.06 -5.09
N SER A 168 -5.02 -23.78 -5.60
CA SER A 168 -5.22 -24.98 -6.42
C SER A 168 -4.12 -26.00 -6.16
N GLY A 169 -4.42 -27.27 -6.44
CA GLY A 169 -3.51 -28.39 -6.21
C GLY A 169 -4.17 -29.51 -5.41
N LEU A 170 -3.45 -30.63 -5.26
CA LEU A 170 -3.89 -31.75 -4.42
C LEU A 170 -3.86 -31.39 -2.93
N VAL A 171 -2.87 -30.58 -2.55
CA VAL A 171 -2.74 -29.94 -1.24
C VAL A 171 -2.59 -28.44 -1.52
N PRO A 172 -3.70 -27.68 -1.58
CA PRO A 172 -3.64 -26.25 -1.88
C PRO A 172 -2.96 -25.48 -0.73
N ASP A 173 -2.20 -24.45 -1.07
CA ASP A 173 -1.64 -23.53 -0.08
C ASP A 173 -2.75 -22.74 0.62
N ALA A 174 -2.48 -22.30 1.86
CA ALA A 174 -3.39 -21.48 2.62
C ALA A 174 -3.57 -20.09 1.97
N ILE A 175 -4.82 -19.65 1.86
CA ILE A 175 -5.15 -18.28 1.46
C ILE A 175 -4.98 -17.38 2.69
N THR A 176 -3.96 -16.52 2.68
CA THR A 176 -3.70 -15.59 3.78
C THR A 176 -4.19 -14.20 3.40
N VAL A 177 -5.00 -13.58 4.27
CA VAL A 177 -5.46 -12.20 4.12
C VAL A 177 -5.05 -11.41 5.36
N ALA A 178 -4.29 -10.34 5.17
CA ALA A 178 -3.88 -9.47 6.27
C ALA A 178 -4.96 -8.42 6.57
N LEU A 179 -5.29 -8.28 7.85
CA LEU A 179 -6.24 -7.28 8.35
C LEU A 179 -5.47 -6.28 9.24
N ASN A 180 -5.43 -5.02 8.83
CA ASN A 180 -4.86 -3.95 9.66
C ASN A 180 -6.00 -3.19 10.33
N LEU A 181 -6.18 -3.40 11.64
CA LEU A 181 -7.17 -2.67 12.42
C LEU A 181 -6.57 -1.39 13.00
N PRO A 182 -7.37 -0.33 13.19
CA PRO A 182 -6.93 0.84 13.94
C PRO A 182 -6.41 0.46 15.33
N PRO A 183 -5.30 1.06 15.81
CA PRO A 183 -4.65 0.67 17.07
C PRO A 183 -5.48 1.00 18.33
N ASP A 184 -6.47 1.87 18.19
CA ASP A 184 -7.39 2.33 19.22
C ASP A 184 -8.76 1.62 19.17
N LEU A 185 -8.91 0.60 18.31
CA LEU A 185 -10.12 -0.22 18.24
C LEU A 185 -10.25 -1.08 19.50
N TYR A 186 -10.85 -0.51 20.54
CA TYR A 186 -11.08 -1.18 21.80
C TYR A 186 -12.43 -1.90 21.76
N LEU A 187 -12.41 -3.18 21.40
CA LEU A 187 -13.60 -4.05 21.35
C LEU A 187 -14.01 -4.53 22.75
N LEU A 188 -14.34 -3.61 23.67
CA LEU A 188 -14.69 -3.92 25.08
C LEU A 188 -15.88 -4.86 25.24
N ARG A 189 -16.73 -5.01 24.20
CA ARG A 189 -17.96 -5.83 24.24
C ARG A 189 -18.31 -6.49 22.90
N ALA A 190 -17.39 -6.51 21.92
CA ALA A 190 -17.66 -7.21 20.66
C ALA A 190 -17.28 -8.67 20.84
N ASN A 191 -18.26 -9.57 20.79
CA ASN A 191 -18.06 -11.00 21.03
C ASN A 191 -17.44 -11.74 19.81
N GLY A 192 -17.12 -11.04 18.72
CA GLY A 192 -16.48 -11.63 17.55
C GLY A 192 -16.41 -10.67 16.36
N ILE A 193 -15.77 -11.16 15.29
CA ILE A 193 -15.79 -10.53 13.96
C ILE A 193 -16.78 -11.36 13.13
N ASP A 194 -17.85 -10.74 12.65
CA ASP A 194 -18.78 -11.40 11.75
C ASP A 194 -18.13 -11.54 10.38
N MET A 195 -18.15 -12.75 9.83
CA MET A 195 -17.60 -13.06 8.52
C MET A 195 -18.64 -13.82 7.69
N ASP A 196 -19.00 -13.24 6.55
CA ASP A 196 -19.81 -13.88 5.53
C ASP A 196 -18.88 -14.40 4.43
N LEU A 197 -18.77 -15.72 4.31
CA LEU A 197 -17.87 -16.38 3.38
C LEU A 197 -18.65 -17.00 2.23
N LYS A 198 -18.40 -16.47 1.03
CA LYS A 198 -18.83 -17.03 -0.25
C LYS A 198 -17.65 -17.71 -0.92
N TYR A 199 -17.77 -18.99 -1.21
CA TYR A 199 -16.69 -19.76 -1.83
C TYR A 199 -17.18 -20.58 -3.03
N ARG A 200 -16.23 -20.87 -3.92
CA ARG A 200 -16.41 -21.82 -5.03
C ARG A 200 -15.35 -22.91 -4.89
N TYR A 201 -15.80 -24.16 -4.95
CA TYR A 201 -14.96 -25.33 -4.86
C TYR A 201 -15.13 -26.23 -6.08
N THR A 202 -14.02 -26.81 -6.55
CA THR A 202 -14.01 -27.80 -7.64
C THR A 202 -13.49 -29.12 -7.09
N MET A 203 -14.34 -30.15 -7.12
CA MET A 203 -14.02 -31.46 -6.53
C MET A 203 -12.90 -32.16 -7.31
N PRO A 204 -11.92 -32.80 -6.64
CA PRO A 204 -10.92 -33.61 -7.31
C PRO A 204 -11.55 -34.84 -7.98
N PRO A 205 -10.84 -35.48 -8.94
CA PRO A 205 -11.35 -36.66 -9.65
C PRO A 205 -11.66 -37.86 -8.75
N VAL A 206 -11.02 -37.92 -7.58
CA VAL A 206 -11.23 -38.95 -6.56
C VAL A 206 -11.92 -38.30 -5.37
N LYS A 207 -13.01 -38.90 -4.90
CA LYS A 207 -13.74 -38.42 -3.73
C LYS A 207 -12.83 -38.44 -2.50
N ASP A 208 -12.67 -37.30 -1.85
CA ASP A 208 -11.86 -37.14 -0.65
C ASP A 208 -12.66 -36.46 0.48
N SER A 209 -11.99 -36.24 1.61
CA SER A 209 -12.51 -35.49 2.74
C SER A 209 -12.09 -34.01 2.66
N SER A 210 -12.28 -33.38 1.49
CA SER A 210 -11.98 -31.96 1.30
C SER A 210 -12.68 -31.10 2.35
N ARG A 211 -11.90 -30.21 2.97
CA ARG A 211 -12.36 -29.26 3.99
C ARG A 211 -11.65 -27.93 3.84
N MET A 212 -12.28 -26.88 4.34
CA MET A 212 -11.71 -25.55 4.45
C MET A 212 -11.62 -25.18 5.92
N ASP A 213 -10.40 -25.09 6.41
CA ASP A 213 -10.09 -24.70 7.78
C ASP A 213 -9.88 -23.17 7.81
N ILE A 214 -10.56 -22.48 8.72
CA ILE A 214 -10.44 -21.04 8.94
C ILE A 214 -9.69 -20.81 10.24
N SER A 215 -8.65 -19.99 10.17
CA SER A 215 -7.85 -19.58 11.32
C SER A 215 -7.66 -18.07 11.34
N LEU A 216 -7.50 -17.51 12.54
CA LEU A 216 -7.14 -16.11 12.76
C LEU A 216 -5.90 -16.05 13.65
N ASN A 217 -4.82 -15.42 13.18
CA ASN A 217 -3.53 -15.36 13.90
C ASN A 217 -3.08 -16.75 14.39
N ASP A 218 -3.10 -17.73 13.48
CA ASP A 218 -2.76 -19.15 13.72
C ASP A 218 -3.69 -19.90 14.70
N GLN A 219 -4.74 -19.25 15.20
CA GLN A 219 -5.75 -19.89 16.02
C GLN A 219 -6.89 -20.41 15.15
N PHE A 220 -7.09 -21.73 15.16
CA PHE A 220 -8.21 -22.38 14.49
C PHE A 220 -9.55 -21.87 15.03
N LEU A 221 -10.45 -21.52 14.12
CA LEU A 221 -11.80 -21.06 14.42
C LEU A 221 -12.85 -22.11 14.04
N GLN A 222 -12.87 -22.52 12.76
CA GLN A 222 -13.90 -23.42 12.24
C GLN A 222 -13.41 -24.18 11.00
N SER A 223 -13.99 -25.37 10.76
CA SER A 223 -13.77 -26.19 9.57
C SER A 223 -15.09 -26.40 8.83
N PHE A 224 -15.09 -26.18 7.52
CA PHE A 224 -16.23 -26.44 6.64
C PHE A 224 -15.92 -27.62 5.73
N SER A 225 -16.85 -28.58 5.62
CA SER A 225 -16.71 -29.66 4.64
C SER A 225 -17.04 -29.12 3.24
N LEU A 226 -16.09 -29.26 2.32
CA LEU A 226 -16.27 -28.81 0.94
C LEU A 226 -17.04 -29.89 0.17
N LYS A 227 -18.32 -29.61 -0.10
CA LYS A 227 -19.21 -30.50 -0.86
C LYS A 227 -19.66 -29.79 -2.13
N GLN A 228 -19.73 -30.52 -3.24
CA GLN A 228 -20.32 -29.98 -4.46
C GLN A 228 -21.85 -29.93 -4.30
N LEU A 229 -22.43 -28.73 -4.27
CA LEU A 229 -23.86 -28.54 -4.51
C LEU A 229 -24.05 -28.06 -5.96
N PRO A 230 -25.00 -28.62 -6.72
CA PRO A 230 -25.26 -28.14 -8.07
C PRO A 230 -25.86 -26.73 -8.03
N GLY A 231 -25.10 -25.75 -8.51
CA GLY A 231 -25.63 -24.48 -9.04
C GLY A 231 -25.93 -23.33 -8.07
N ARG A 232 -25.45 -23.32 -6.82
CA ARG A 232 -25.60 -22.16 -5.91
C ARG A 232 -24.31 -21.82 -5.18
N GLU A 233 -24.00 -20.51 -5.16
CA GLU A 233 -23.01 -19.89 -4.28
C GLU A 233 -23.39 -20.20 -2.82
N GLN A 234 -22.47 -20.80 -2.05
CA GLN A 234 -22.74 -21.16 -0.65
C GLN A 234 -22.33 -20.00 0.26
N THR A 235 -23.28 -19.48 1.03
CA THR A 235 -23.09 -18.52 2.13
C THR A 235 -23.28 -19.27 3.43
N ASP A 236 -22.20 -19.58 4.13
CA ASP A 236 -22.27 -20.10 5.49
C ASP A 236 -21.85 -18.97 6.46
N PRO A 237 -22.69 -18.60 7.44
CA PRO A 237 -22.29 -17.65 8.47
C PRO A 237 -21.18 -18.26 9.34
N ALA A 238 -20.04 -17.58 9.43
CA ALA A 238 -18.97 -17.97 10.35
C ALA A 238 -19.27 -17.50 11.77
N PRO A 239 -18.71 -18.16 12.82
CA PRO A 239 -19.02 -17.83 14.20
C PRO A 239 -18.41 -16.50 14.61
N ALA A 240 -19.18 -15.72 15.36
CA ALA A 240 -18.65 -14.65 16.19
C ALA A 240 -17.90 -15.26 17.39
N GLY A 241 -16.57 -15.29 17.33
CA GLY A 241 -15.73 -15.40 18.53
C GLY A 241 -14.51 -16.30 18.45
N ALA A 242 -13.32 -15.69 18.53
CA ALA A 242 -12.24 -16.06 19.45
C ALA A 242 -11.03 -15.11 19.25
N ALA A 243 -10.91 -14.09 20.09
CA ALA A 243 -9.66 -13.35 20.28
C ALA A 243 -9.64 -12.78 21.70
N GLY A 244 -9.49 -13.68 22.68
CA GLY A 244 -9.37 -13.34 24.08
C GLY A 244 -8.19 -14.06 24.71
N ALA A 245 -6.96 -13.60 24.43
CA ALA A 245 -5.78 -13.94 25.24
C ALA A 245 -4.58 -13.04 24.88
N ALA A 246 -4.47 -11.86 25.48
CA ALA A 246 -3.18 -11.24 25.78
C ALA A 246 -3.36 -10.13 26.83
N GLY A 247 -3.18 -10.49 28.09
CA GLY A 247 -3.24 -9.55 29.20
C GLY A 247 -3.01 -10.23 30.54
N ARG A 248 -1.85 -10.86 30.73
CA ARG A 248 -1.43 -11.25 32.08
C ARG A 248 -0.20 -10.45 32.48
N GLN A 249 -0.47 -9.47 33.33
CA GLN A 249 0.48 -8.67 34.09
C GLN A 249 1.51 -9.54 34.82
N ILE A 250 2.74 -9.04 34.79
CA ILE A 250 3.89 -9.46 35.57
C ILE A 250 3.61 -9.10 37.05
N GLY A 251 3.76 -10.07 37.95
CA GLY A 251 3.70 -9.87 39.40
C GLY A 251 4.11 -11.16 40.11
N GLY A 252 5.28 -11.14 40.76
CA GLY A 252 6.03 -12.32 41.15
C GLY A 252 5.56 -13.10 42.40
N HIS A 253 6.08 -14.31 42.54
CA HIS A 253 6.68 -14.86 43.77
C HIS A 253 7.31 -16.25 43.49
N HIS A 254 8.28 -16.58 44.34
CA HIS A 254 9.28 -17.66 44.33
C HIS A 254 8.77 -19.13 44.20
N PRO A 255 9.68 -20.10 43.96
CA PRO A 255 9.39 -21.36 43.28
C PRO A 255 8.94 -22.49 44.21
N ARG A 256 8.17 -23.45 43.68
CA ARG A 256 8.11 -24.81 44.20
C ARG A 256 8.11 -25.82 43.07
N ALA A 257 9.04 -26.75 43.18
CA ALA A 257 9.19 -27.93 42.35
C ALA A 257 8.00 -28.89 42.54
N ALA A 258 7.59 -29.54 41.46
CA ALA A 258 7.06 -30.91 41.49
C ALA A 258 7.21 -31.53 40.10
N SER A 259 8.04 -32.57 40.04
CA SER A 259 8.03 -33.59 39.00
C SER A 259 6.70 -34.35 39.01
N TRP A 260 6.32 -34.96 37.89
CA TRP A 260 6.34 -36.42 37.69
C TRP A 260 5.82 -36.76 36.29
N GLY A 261 6.54 -37.65 35.62
CA GLY A 261 6.19 -38.21 34.33
C GLY A 261 5.31 -39.46 34.44
N GLY A 262 4.92 -39.93 33.25
CA GLY A 262 4.19 -41.16 32.97
C GLY A 262 3.84 -41.15 31.49
#